data_AF-A0A7L3GTZ0-F1
#
_entry.id   AF-A0A7L3GTZ0-F1
#
_cell.length_a   1.000
_cell.length_b   1.000
_cell.length_c   1.000
_cell.angle_alpha   90.00
_cell.angle_beta   90.00
_cell.angle_gamma   90.00
#
_symmetry.space_group_name_H-M   'P 1'
#
loop_
_entity.id
_entity.type
_entity.pdbx_description
1 polymer ?
#
loop_
_entity_poly.entity_id
_entity_poly.type
_entity_poly.pdbx_seq_one_letter_code
_entity_poly.pdbx_strand_id
1 'polypeptide(L)'
;QYFILLIITDGEITDMDQTRQAIVNASKLPMSIIVVGVGEADFKAMEFLDGDNGVLKSLMGEPAAQDIVQFVPFRQFKNAPREALSQMVLAEVPKQLVSYYKWQGWSPVKPPETK
;
A
#
# COMPACT_ATOMS: atom_id res chain seq x y z
N GLN A 1 16.46 3.92 5.95
CA GLN A 1 15.62 4.82 5.12
C GLN A 1 14.38 4.03 4.72
N TYR A 2 13.22 4.68 4.65
CA TYR A 2 11.95 4.07 4.23
C TYR A 2 11.39 4.90 3.06
N PHE A 3 10.85 4.23 2.04
CA PHE A 3 10.41 4.88 0.80
C PHE A 3 8.90 4.74 0.59
N ILE A 4 8.29 5.73 -0.04
CA ILE A 4 6.89 5.68 -0.46
C ILE A 4 6.87 5.87 -1.97
N LEU A 5 6.44 4.85 -2.70
CA LEU A 5 6.22 4.92 -4.15
C LEU A 5 4.77 5.32 -4.41
N LEU A 6 4.56 6.48 -5.01
CA LEU A 6 3.25 6.93 -5.46
C LEU A 6 3.09 6.66 -6.95
N ILE A 7 2.07 5.88 -7.30
CA ILE A 7 1.67 5.57 -8.68
C ILE A 7 0.34 6.26 -8.95
N ILE A 8 0.23 6.98 -10.06
CA ILE A 8 -1.03 7.59 -10.52
C ILE A 8 -1.35 6.98 -11.88
N THR A 9 -2.53 6.42 -12.04
CA THR A 9 -2.95 5.72 -13.26
C THR A 9 -4.42 5.97 -13.55
N ASP A 10 -4.77 6.07 -14.84
CA ASP A 10 -6.15 6.15 -15.32
C ASP A 10 -6.68 4.83 -15.89
N GLY A 11 -5.85 3.78 -15.86
CA GLY A 11 -6.14 2.46 -16.42
C GLY A 11 -5.98 1.31 -15.43
N GLU A 12 -6.47 0.15 -15.84
CA GLU A 12 -6.38 -1.12 -15.12
C GLU A 12 -4.98 -1.75 -15.25
N ILE A 13 -4.63 -2.63 -14.32
CA ILE A 13 -3.44 -3.49 -14.43
C ILE A 13 -3.68 -4.56 -15.49
N THR A 14 -2.91 -4.52 -16.57
CA THR A 14 -2.91 -5.56 -17.61
C THR A 14 -2.12 -6.81 -17.20
N ASP A 15 -1.05 -6.61 -16.42
CA ASP A 15 -0.07 -7.65 -16.07
C ASP A 15 -0.13 -8.02 -14.58
N MET A 16 -1.28 -8.55 -14.16
CA MET A 16 -1.59 -8.83 -12.75
C MET A 16 -0.55 -9.75 -12.10
N ASP A 17 -0.15 -10.81 -12.79
CA ASP A 17 0.76 -11.82 -12.25
C ASP A 17 2.16 -11.28 -11.97
N GLN A 18 2.69 -10.48 -12.89
CA GLN A 18 4.00 -9.88 -12.77
C GLN A 18 3.98 -8.79 -11.70
N THR A 19 2.87 -8.04 -11.61
CA THR A 19 2.64 -7.05 -10.56
C THR A 19 2.61 -7.71 -9.19
N ARG A 20 1.89 -8.82 -9.03
CA ARG A 20 1.86 -9.60 -7.78
C ARG A 20 3.26 -10.09 -7.39
N GLN A 21 4.02 -10.63 -8.33
CA GLN A 21 5.38 -11.08 -8.05
C GLN A 21 6.29 -9.91 -7.63
N ALA A 22 6.16 -8.75 -8.28
CA ALA A 22 6.91 -7.55 -7.93
C ALA A 22 6.56 -7.06 -6.51
N ILE A 23 5.27 -7.05 -6.14
CA ILE A 23 4.81 -6.67 -4.79
C ILE A 23 5.34 -7.64 -3.74
N VAL A 24 5.25 -8.96 -3.99
CA VAL A 24 5.78 -9.97 -3.05
C VAL A 24 7.28 -9.78 -2.85
N ASN A 25 8.04 -9.48 -3.90
CA ASN A 25 9.46 -9.19 -3.79
C ASN A 25 9.71 -7.88 -3.01
N ALA A 26 8.94 -6.83 -3.31
CA ALA A 26 9.03 -5.53 -2.67
C ALA A 26 8.63 -5.55 -1.20
N SER A 27 7.76 -6.48 -0.77
CA SER A 27 7.31 -6.62 0.62
C SER A 27 8.44 -6.91 1.64
N LYS A 28 9.62 -7.25 1.14
CA LYS A 28 10.85 -7.49 1.93
C LYS A 28 11.72 -6.24 2.06
N LEU A 29 11.39 -5.16 1.35
CA LEU A 29 12.13 -3.91 1.29
C LEU A 29 11.49 -2.84 2.19
N PRO A 30 12.25 -1.81 2.61
CA PRO A 30 11.72 -0.71 3.42
C PRO A 30 10.87 0.25 2.57
N MET A 31 9.72 -0.18 2.08
CA MET A 31 8.86 0.66 1.25
C MET A 31 7.35 0.38 1.35
N SER A 32 6.57 1.42 1.07
CA SER A 32 5.13 1.39 0.78
C SER A 32 4.87 1.73 -0.68
N ILE A 33 3.78 1.21 -1.26
CA ILE A 33 3.27 1.54 -2.58
C ILE A 33 1.87 2.10 -2.41
N ILE A 34 1.64 3.30 -2.94
CA ILE A 34 0.33 3.94 -2.99
C ILE A 34 -0.08 4.03 -4.44
N VAL A 35 -1.24 3.47 -4.79
CA VAL A 35 -1.79 3.54 -6.13
C VAL A 35 -3.05 4.42 -6.13
N VAL A 36 -3.01 5.51 -6.87
CA VAL A 36 -4.13 6.44 -7.02
C VAL A 36 -4.75 6.26 -8.41
N GLY A 37 -5.97 5.73 -8.43
CA GLY A 37 -6.76 5.57 -9.66
C GLY A 37 -7.51 6.85 -9.99
N VAL A 38 -7.25 7.44 -11.17
CA VAL A 38 -7.96 8.63 -11.69
C VAL A 38 -8.86 8.24 -12.87
N GLY A 39 -9.87 9.06 -13.17
CA GLY A 39 -10.80 8.74 -14.26
C GLY A 39 -11.86 7.70 -13.87
N GLU A 40 -12.37 6.97 -14.88
CA GLU A 40 -13.58 6.15 -14.77
C GLU A 40 -13.35 4.66 -15.13
N ALA A 41 -12.10 4.19 -15.13
CA ALA A 41 -11.77 2.78 -15.38
C ALA A 41 -12.33 1.84 -14.29
N ASP A 42 -12.36 0.53 -14.57
CA ASP A 42 -12.64 -0.50 -13.57
C ASP A 42 -11.37 -0.77 -12.76
N PHE A 43 -11.45 -0.59 -11.43
CA PHE A 43 -10.32 -0.69 -10.52
C PHE A 43 -10.38 -1.93 -9.61
N LYS A 44 -11.27 -2.90 -9.87
CA LYS A 44 -11.35 -4.15 -9.08
C LYS A 44 -10.03 -4.87 -8.94
N ALA A 45 -9.22 -4.87 -10.01
CA ALA A 45 -7.87 -5.44 -10.00
C ALA A 45 -6.96 -4.78 -8.96
N MET A 46 -7.09 -3.47 -8.75
CA MET A 46 -6.31 -2.72 -7.75
C MET A 46 -6.80 -2.99 -6.33
N GLU A 47 -8.12 -3.10 -6.14
CA GLU A 47 -8.73 -3.48 -4.85
C GLU A 47 -8.29 -4.88 -4.42
N PHE A 48 -7.98 -5.78 -5.36
CA PHE A 48 -7.42 -7.10 -5.06
C PHE A 48 -5.97 -7.03 -4.55
N LEU A 49 -5.21 -6.01 -4.96
CA LEU A 49 -3.83 -5.82 -4.50
C LEU A 49 -3.74 -5.12 -3.14
N ASP A 50 -4.80 -4.41 -2.76
CA ASP A 50 -5.01 -3.85 -1.42
C ASP A 50 -5.05 -5.01 -0.42
N GLY A 51 -4.08 -5.08 0.49
CA GLY A 51 -3.86 -6.24 1.37
C GLY A 51 -4.91 -6.46 2.46
N ASP A 52 -5.95 -5.62 2.50
CA ASP A 52 -7.10 -5.71 3.40
C ASP A 52 -7.90 -7.01 3.26
N ASN A 53 -7.90 -7.62 2.08
CA ASN A 53 -8.67 -8.84 1.80
C ASN A 53 -7.88 -10.14 2.01
N GLY A 54 -6.68 -10.05 2.58
CA GLY A 54 -5.85 -11.20 2.94
C GLY A 54 -4.43 -11.11 2.38
N VAL A 55 -3.61 -12.12 2.70
CA VAL A 55 -2.19 -12.13 2.32
C VAL A 55 -2.06 -12.34 0.82
N LEU A 56 -1.57 -11.30 0.12
CA LEU A 56 -1.23 -11.38 -1.30
C LEU A 56 -0.19 -12.49 -1.51
N LYS A 57 -0.43 -13.34 -2.52
CA LYS A 57 0.49 -14.42 -2.89
C LYS A 57 1.03 -14.20 -4.29
N SER A 58 2.25 -14.65 -4.55
CA SER A 58 2.80 -14.72 -5.91
C SER A 58 2.13 -15.83 -6.71
N LEU A 59 2.44 -15.91 -8.00
CA LEU A 59 2.05 -17.04 -8.86
C LEU A 59 2.54 -18.39 -8.32
N MET A 60 3.71 -18.40 -7.68
CA MET A 60 4.30 -19.60 -7.09
C MET A 60 3.74 -19.92 -5.69
N GLY A 61 2.75 -19.15 -5.22
CA GLY A 61 2.13 -19.32 -3.91
C GLY A 61 2.92 -18.71 -2.75
N GLU A 62 4.01 -17.98 -3.03
CA GLU A 62 4.81 -17.30 -2.00
C GLU A 62 3.98 -16.14 -1.41
N PRO A 63 3.74 -16.11 -0.10
CA PRO A 63 3.04 -14.99 0.54
C PRO A 63 3.94 -13.75 0.57
N ALA A 64 3.33 -12.57 0.43
CA ALA A 64 3.97 -11.31 0.75
C ALA A 64 4.41 -11.31 2.22
N ALA A 65 5.62 -10.82 2.49
CA ALA A 65 6.16 -10.76 3.85
C ALA A 65 5.35 -9.76 4.71
N GLN A 66 4.86 -8.71 4.07
CA GLN A 66 4.08 -7.63 4.68
C GLN A 66 3.11 -7.10 3.64
N ASP A 67 2.01 -6.53 4.13
CA ASP A 67 1.15 -5.70 3.32
C ASP A 67 1.82 -4.33 3.09
N ILE A 68 1.90 -3.90 1.83
CA ILE A 68 2.62 -2.70 1.43
C ILE A 68 1.87 -1.86 0.40
N VAL A 69 0.67 -2.28 -0.03
CA VAL A 69 -0.06 -1.63 -1.12
C VAL A 69 -1.31 -0.97 -0.53
N GLN A 70 -1.46 0.33 -0.79
CA GLN A 70 -2.70 1.07 -0.56
C GLN A 70 -3.29 1.49 -1.91
N PHE A 71 -4.52 1.08 -2.20
CA PHE A 71 -5.26 1.62 -3.34
C PHE A 71 -6.21 2.76 -2.94
N VAL A 72 -6.26 3.83 -3.73
CA VAL A 72 -7.18 4.96 -3.54
C VAL A 72 -7.86 5.35 -4.86
N PRO A 73 -9.17 5.12 -5.02
CA PRO A 73 -9.92 5.59 -6.17
C PRO A 73 -10.25 7.09 -6.02
N PHE A 74 -9.48 7.96 -6.71
CA PHE A 74 -9.60 9.41 -6.60
C PHE A 74 -11.01 9.94 -6.92
N ARG A 75 -11.77 9.24 -7.79
CA ARG A 75 -13.14 9.66 -8.15
C ARG A 75 -14.08 9.79 -6.95
N GLN A 76 -13.84 9.02 -5.87
CA GLN A 76 -14.66 9.07 -4.65
C GLN A 76 -14.44 10.38 -3.86
N PHE A 77 -13.37 11.11 -4.16
CA PHE A 77 -12.97 12.32 -3.43
C PHE A 77 -13.15 13.61 -4.24
N LYS A 78 -13.75 13.56 -5.44
CA LYS A 78 -13.96 14.75 -6.30
C LYS A 78 -14.69 15.90 -5.58
N ASN A 79 -15.62 15.57 -4.69
CA ASN A 79 -16.40 16.54 -3.90
C ASN A 79 -16.02 16.55 -2.40
N ALA A 80 -14.96 15.84 -2.03
CA ALA A 80 -14.52 15.74 -0.64
C ALA A 80 -13.50 16.85 -0.30
N PRO A 81 -13.35 17.21 0.98
CA PRO A 81 -12.25 18.05 1.43
C PRO A 81 -10.89 17.43 1.04
N ARG A 82 -9.89 18.27 0.73
CA ARG A 82 -8.55 17.80 0.33
C ARG A 82 -7.91 16.93 1.41
N GLU A 83 -8.22 17.24 2.66
CA GLU A 83 -7.78 16.54 3.85
C GLU A 83 -8.27 15.08 3.85
N ALA A 84 -9.47 14.81 3.33
CA ALA A 84 -10.02 13.46 3.27
C ALA A 84 -9.22 12.57 2.31
N LEU A 85 -8.78 13.12 1.17
CA LEU A 85 -7.91 12.41 0.24
C LEU A 85 -6.55 12.12 0.89
N SER A 86 -5.93 13.13 1.52
CA SER A 86 -4.63 12.95 2.19
C SER A 86 -4.70 11.93 3.33
N GLN A 87 -5.80 11.92 4.08
CA GLN A 87 -6.04 10.93 5.13
C GLN A 87 -6.13 9.52 4.55
N MET A 88 -6.90 9.32 3.47
CA MET A 88 -7.03 8.00 2.84
C MET A 88 -5.70 7.52 2.24
N VAL A 89 -5.00 8.40 1.51
CA VAL A 89 -3.70 8.09 0.88
C VAL A 89 -2.63 7.68 1.89
N LEU A 90 -2.65 8.27 3.09
CA LEU A 90 -1.63 8.03 4.12
C LEU A 90 -2.09 7.09 5.23
N ALA A 91 -3.32 6.55 5.17
CA ALA A 91 -3.94 5.80 6.26
C ALA A 91 -3.08 4.59 6.70
N GLU A 92 -2.52 3.86 5.73
CA GLU A 92 -1.79 2.63 6.01
C GLU A 92 -0.29 2.79 6.20
N VAL A 93 0.32 3.85 5.65
CA VAL A 93 1.77 4.06 5.66
C VAL A 93 2.37 3.92 7.08
N PRO A 94 1.79 4.48 8.16
CA PRO A 94 2.31 4.29 9.52
C PRO A 94 2.33 2.83 9.97
N LYS A 95 1.27 2.06 9.67
CA LYS A 95 1.17 0.63 10.02
C LYS A 95 2.21 -0.17 9.26
N GLN A 96 2.35 0.06 7.96
CA GLN A 96 3.31 -0.61 7.08
C GLN A 96 4.76 -0.33 7.53
N LEU A 97 5.08 0.94 7.83
CA LEU A 97 6.40 1.34 8.34
C LEU A 97 6.74 0.64 9.67
N VAL A 98 5.82 0.66 10.64
CA VAL A 98 6.04 0.00 11.93
C VAL A 98 6.18 -1.51 11.77
N SER A 99 5.41 -2.12 10.87
CA SER A 99 5.46 -3.55 10.58
C SER A 99 6.82 -3.94 10.01
N TYR A 100 7.36 -3.13 9.09
CA TYR A 100 8.69 -3.33 8.52
C TYR A 100 9.79 -3.31 9.57
N TYR A 101 9.84 -2.26 10.38
CA TYR A 101 10.90 -2.13 11.38
C TYR A 101 10.79 -3.18 12.49
N LYS A 102 9.58 -3.55 12.92
CA LYS A 102 9.38 -4.67 13.85
C LYS A 102 9.90 -5.99 13.28
N TRP A 103 9.63 -6.26 12.00
CA TRP A 103 10.13 -7.45 11.31
C TRP A 103 11.67 -7.47 11.20
N GLN A 104 12.30 -6.29 11.08
CA GLN A 104 13.76 -6.12 11.13
C GLN A 104 14.35 -6.14 12.56
N GLY A 105 13.53 -6.40 13.59
CA GLY A 105 13.97 -6.44 15.00
C GLY A 105 14.08 -5.06 15.67
N TRP A 106 13.59 -4.00 15.03
CA TRP A 106 13.61 -2.64 15.54
C TRP A 106 12.24 -2.28 16.09
N SER A 107 12.11 -2.30 17.42
CA SER A 107 10.88 -1.88 18.08
C SER A 107 10.71 -0.36 18.04
N PRO A 108 9.47 0.16 17.96
CA PRO A 108 9.22 1.58 18.09
C PRO A 108 9.83 2.12 19.38
N VAL A 109 10.46 3.29 19.30
CA VAL A 109 10.97 3.99 20.48
C VAL A 109 9.79 4.30 21.39
N LYS A 110 9.89 3.96 22.68
CA LYS A 110 8.85 4.36 23.65
C LYS A 110 8.74 5.89 23.63
N PRO A 111 7.52 6.45 23.55
CA PRO A 111 7.35 7.88 23.72
C PRO A 111 7.99 8.31 25.04
N PRO A 112 8.63 9.48 25.12
CA PRO A 112 9.12 10.00 26.39
C PRO A 112 7.96 10.07 27.38
N GLU A 113 8.19 9.66 28.62
CA GLU A 113 7.20 9.79 29.69
C GLU A 113 6.82 11.28 29.81
N THR A 114 5.55 11.59 29.59
CA THR A 114 4.99 12.90 29.93
C THR A 114 5.14 13.09 31.43
N LYS A 115 6.03 14.01 31.82
CA LYS A 115 6.16 14.48 33.20
C LYS A 115 4.92 15.25 33.65
#